data_AF-A0A2P4YUZ5-F1
#
_entry.id   AF-A0A2P4YUZ5-F1
#
_cell.length_a   1.000
_cell.length_b   1.000
_cell.length_c   1.000
_cell.angle_alpha   90.00
_cell.angle_beta   90.00
_cell.angle_gamma   90.00
#
_symmetry.space_group_name_H-M   'P 1'
#
loop_
_entity.id
_entity.type
_entity.pdbx_description
1 polymer ?
#
loop_
_entity_poly.entity_id
_entity_poly.type
_entity_poly.pdbx_seq_one_letter_code
_entity_poly.pdbx_strand_id
1 'polypeptide(L)'
;MVFFVCEGCNETLKKNKVDAHAGRCRNCWAVSCVDCSVVFEGNDYAAHTSCISEAEKYEKSLFQGDKNKSKAGKKQTPQERWMDVVQSATCAEDRKVQDVLTRIAGYDNVPRKKNKFVNFVTNSLALRDTTLVEKAWTIYETAFKASAPESNETVSTPVDNSKKRPAETKTEIVTKKTKTEDKPIKWSKLIKSALKSSGKEMDMDSLRDQVLKQIQEKELSTKSEKDLKRELKAAVKESDKFAVVEVVRLK
;
A
#
# COMPACT_ATOMS: atom_id res chain seq x y z
N MET A 1 -9.70 16.35 4.90
CA MET A 1 -11.04 16.94 5.08
C MET A 1 -10.82 18.44 5.21
N VAL A 2 -11.47 19.26 4.39
CA VAL A 2 -11.16 20.71 4.32
C VAL A 2 -11.87 21.48 5.44
N PHE A 3 -11.19 22.50 5.96
CA PHE A 3 -11.68 23.44 6.96
C PHE A 3 -11.82 24.85 6.36
N PHE A 4 -12.88 25.54 6.77
CA PHE A 4 -13.23 26.89 6.35
C PHE A 4 -13.31 27.81 7.58
N VAL A 5 -13.19 29.12 7.35
CA VAL A 5 -13.44 30.18 8.32
C VAL A 5 -14.57 31.05 7.79
N CYS A 6 -15.55 31.42 8.62
CA CYS A 6 -16.60 32.36 8.23
C CYS A 6 -16.10 33.79 8.34
N GLU A 7 -16.09 34.56 7.24
CA GLU A 7 -15.62 35.95 7.21
C GLU A 7 -16.52 36.92 8.02
N GLY A 8 -17.74 36.49 8.39
CA GLY A 8 -18.67 37.28 9.19
C GLY A 8 -18.49 37.17 10.70
N CYS A 9 -17.89 36.09 11.21
CA CYS A 9 -17.81 35.82 12.66
C CYS A 9 -16.54 35.06 13.10
N ASN A 10 -15.66 34.75 12.16
CA ASN A 10 -14.39 34.04 12.35
C ASN A 10 -14.50 32.65 13.01
N GLU A 11 -15.68 31.99 12.95
CA GLU A 11 -15.83 30.60 13.38
C GLU A 11 -15.14 29.64 12.40
N THR A 12 -14.40 28.65 12.92
CA THR A 12 -13.76 27.60 12.12
C THR A 12 -14.70 26.40 11.92
N LEU A 13 -14.95 26.05 10.66
CA LEU A 13 -16.02 25.15 10.24
C LEU A 13 -15.46 24.01 9.39
N LYS A 14 -15.89 22.78 9.68
CA LYS A 14 -15.70 21.65 8.74
C LYS A 14 -16.68 21.81 7.58
N LYS A 15 -16.31 21.41 6.35
CA LYS A 15 -17.18 21.53 5.16
C LYS A 15 -18.67 21.16 5.42
N ASN A 16 -18.93 19.99 6.02
CA ASN A 16 -20.29 19.50 6.31
C ASN A 16 -21.07 20.33 7.34
N LYS A 17 -20.43 21.30 8.01
CA LYS A 17 -21.05 22.23 8.97
C LYS A 17 -21.21 23.66 8.42
N VAL A 18 -20.65 23.97 7.25
CA VAL A 18 -20.73 25.32 6.67
C VAL A 18 -22.18 25.69 6.36
N ASP A 19 -22.94 24.80 5.72
CA ASP A 19 -24.37 24.99 5.42
C ASP A 19 -25.21 25.24 6.70
N ALA A 20 -25.03 24.39 7.72
CA ALA A 20 -25.66 24.54 9.02
C ALA A 20 -25.16 25.76 9.83
N HIS A 21 -24.07 26.40 9.42
CA HIS A 21 -23.60 27.67 9.97
C HIS A 21 -24.18 28.85 9.18
N ALA A 22 -24.23 28.79 7.85
CA ALA A 22 -24.82 29.82 7.00
C ALA A 22 -26.30 30.07 7.37
N GLY A 23 -27.07 29.02 7.67
CA GLY A 23 -28.43 29.15 8.19
C GLY A 23 -28.57 29.75 9.60
N ARG A 24 -27.47 29.82 10.38
CA ARG A 24 -27.45 30.37 11.76
C ARG A 24 -26.83 31.77 11.83
N CYS A 25 -25.79 32.02 11.04
CA CYS A 25 -24.99 33.24 11.07
C CYS A 25 -25.44 34.21 9.98
N ARG A 26 -26.21 35.23 10.37
CA ARG A 26 -26.74 36.27 9.46
C ARG A 26 -25.66 37.11 8.77
N ASN A 27 -24.41 37.06 9.26
CA ASN A 27 -23.27 37.80 8.70
C ASN A 27 -22.37 36.91 7.82
N CYS A 28 -22.71 35.64 7.61
CA CYS A 28 -21.95 34.72 6.76
C CYS A 28 -22.16 35.01 5.27
N TRP A 29 -21.46 36.03 4.75
CA TRP A 29 -21.46 36.39 3.33
C TRP A 29 -20.50 35.52 2.50
N ALA A 30 -19.35 35.16 3.08
CA ALA A 30 -18.34 34.29 2.48
C ALA A 30 -17.63 33.43 3.52
N VAL A 31 -16.98 32.37 3.03
CA VAL A 31 -16.12 31.49 3.81
C VAL A 31 -14.75 31.34 3.16
N SER A 32 -13.66 31.53 3.90
CA SER A 32 -12.30 31.29 3.41
C SER A 32 -11.82 29.88 3.76
N CYS A 33 -11.15 29.20 2.84
CA CYS A 33 -10.51 27.92 3.15
C CYS A 33 -9.20 28.16 3.90
N VAL A 34 -9.00 27.51 5.06
CA VAL A 34 -7.78 27.65 5.89
C VAL A 34 -6.52 27.23 5.10
N ASP A 35 -6.68 26.20 4.27
CA ASP A 35 -5.57 25.52 3.62
C ASP A 35 -5.06 26.30 2.38
N CYS A 36 -5.94 26.79 1.49
CA CYS A 36 -5.55 27.59 0.31
C CYS A 36 -5.71 29.11 0.47
N SER A 37 -6.36 29.59 1.54
CA SER A 37 -6.68 31.01 1.75
C SER A 37 -7.52 31.64 0.62
N VAL A 38 -8.25 30.83 -0.14
CA VAL A 38 -9.24 31.30 -1.13
C VAL A 38 -10.56 31.57 -0.41
N VAL A 39 -11.14 32.73 -0.69
CA VAL A 39 -12.49 33.14 -0.24
C VAL A 39 -13.52 32.58 -1.21
N PHE A 40 -14.58 31.97 -0.67
CA PHE A 40 -15.72 31.44 -1.43
C PHE A 40 -16.99 32.18 -1.00
N GLU A 41 -17.64 32.84 -1.95
CA GLU A 41 -18.90 33.55 -1.72
C GLU A 41 -20.08 32.59 -1.86
N GLY A 42 -21.11 32.77 -1.04
CA GLY A 42 -22.33 31.95 -1.09
C GLY A 42 -22.06 30.44 -0.99
N ASN A 43 -22.33 29.71 -2.09
CA ASN A 43 -22.29 28.24 -2.15
C ASN A 43 -21.04 27.67 -2.85
N ASP A 44 -20.11 28.49 -3.34
CA ASP A 44 -18.98 28.02 -4.15
C ASP A 44 -18.02 27.08 -3.39
N TYR A 45 -18.01 27.17 -2.05
CA TYR A 45 -17.29 26.24 -1.17
C TYR A 45 -17.73 24.78 -1.35
N ALA A 46 -18.93 24.52 -1.88
CA ALA A 46 -19.43 23.18 -2.15
C ALA A 46 -18.62 22.47 -3.25
N ALA A 47 -18.13 23.21 -4.25
CA ALA A 47 -17.26 22.67 -5.30
C ALA A 47 -15.84 22.36 -4.79
N HIS A 48 -15.39 23.04 -3.73
CA HIS A 48 -14.06 22.84 -3.16
C HIS A 48 -13.96 21.50 -2.40
N THR A 49 -13.48 20.45 -3.08
CA THR A 49 -13.32 19.08 -2.55
C THR A 49 -11.87 18.72 -2.26
N SER A 50 -10.92 19.32 -2.98
CA SER A 50 -9.47 19.18 -2.80
C SER A 50 -8.81 20.56 -2.71
N CYS A 51 -7.92 20.74 -1.74
CA CYS A 51 -7.13 21.95 -1.59
C CYS A 51 -5.73 21.79 -2.21
N ILE A 52 -5.05 22.91 -2.48
CA ILE A 52 -3.63 22.96 -2.86
C ILE A 52 -2.77 22.18 -1.85
N SER A 53 -1.73 21.52 -2.34
CA SER A 53 -0.75 20.87 -1.45
C SER A 53 0.21 21.88 -0.81
N GLU A 54 0.84 21.49 0.31
CA GLU A 54 1.82 22.32 1.02
C GLU A 54 2.96 22.79 0.09
N ALA A 55 3.41 21.92 -0.83
CA ALA A 55 4.41 22.27 -1.83
C ALA A 55 3.96 23.42 -2.74
N GLU A 56 2.72 23.41 -3.25
CA GLU A 56 2.22 24.50 -4.12
C GLU A 56 2.03 25.81 -3.34
N LYS A 57 1.71 25.72 -2.04
CA LYS A 57 1.54 26.88 -1.14
C LYS A 57 2.86 27.56 -0.80
N TYR A 58 3.88 26.79 -0.45
CA TYR A 58 5.17 27.30 0.05
C TYR A 58 6.24 27.43 -1.03
N GLU A 59 6.31 26.51 -1.99
CA GLU A 59 7.36 26.47 -3.01
C GLU A 59 7.04 27.32 -4.24
N LYS A 60 5.91 28.03 -4.31
CA LYS A 60 5.42 28.97 -5.36
C LYS A 60 6.22 29.09 -6.67
N SER A 61 7.44 29.63 -6.62
CA SER A 61 8.30 29.88 -7.80
C SER A 61 9.25 28.72 -8.17
N LEU A 62 9.57 27.85 -7.21
CA LEU A 62 10.27 26.57 -7.41
C LEU A 62 9.29 25.43 -7.73
N PHE A 63 8.02 25.58 -7.39
CA PHE A 63 6.96 24.63 -7.67
C PHE A 63 6.63 24.60 -9.18
N GLN A 64 7.43 23.82 -9.90
CA GLN A 64 7.11 23.32 -11.24
C GLN A 64 5.96 22.33 -11.12
N GLY A 65 4.76 22.85 -10.89
CA GLY A 65 3.56 22.04 -10.68
C GLY A 65 3.32 21.08 -11.84
N ASP A 66 2.53 20.04 -11.57
CA ASP A 66 2.25 18.89 -12.45
C ASP A 66 1.52 19.23 -13.77
N LYS A 67 1.56 20.48 -14.24
CA LYS A 67 1.10 20.96 -15.56
C LYS A 67 1.67 20.11 -16.71
N ASN A 68 2.91 19.60 -16.59
CA ASN A 68 3.52 18.64 -17.52
C ASN A 68 3.35 17.15 -17.17
N LYS A 69 2.66 16.79 -16.07
CA LYS A 69 2.23 15.40 -15.78
C LYS A 69 0.76 15.13 -16.11
N SER A 70 0.04 16.14 -16.62
CA SER A 70 -1.23 15.98 -17.32
C SER A 70 -1.14 14.88 -18.39
N LYS A 71 -1.75 13.72 -18.12
CA LYS A 71 -1.96 12.54 -19.00
C LYS A 71 -0.92 11.40 -19.09
N ALA A 72 0.27 11.44 -18.49
CA ALA A 72 1.24 10.33 -18.65
C ALA A 72 2.11 9.94 -17.44
N GLY A 73 2.08 10.69 -16.32
CA GLY A 73 3.20 10.68 -15.37
C GLY A 73 2.90 10.44 -13.88
N LYS A 74 1.64 10.39 -13.42
CA LYS A 74 1.37 9.90 -12.06
C LYS A 74 1.62 8.39 -12.06
N LYS A 75 2.56 7.93 -11.22
CA LYS A 75 2.73 6.50 -10.93
C LYS A 75 1.46 6.02 -10.23
N GLN A 76 0.49 5.55 -11.01
CA GLN A 76 -0.80 5.13 -10.47
C GLN A 76 -0.57 4.12 -9.34
N THR A 77 -1.20 4.35 -8.20
CA THR A 77 -1.06 3.42 -7.09
C THR A 77 -1.61 2.05 -7.50
N PRO A 78 -1.13 0.93 -6.91
CA PRO A 78 -1.70 -0.39 -7.17
C PRO A 78 -3.19 -0.50 -6.84
N GLN A 79 -3.76 0.46 -6.10
CA GLN A 79 -5.20 0.59 -5.84
C GLN A 79 -5.91 1.36 -6.96
N GLU A 80 -5.38 2.50 -7.43
CA GLU A 80 -5.93 3.24 -8.59
C GLU A 80 -6.03 2.33 -9.83
N ARG A 81 -4.94 1.64 -10.20
CA ARG A 81 -4.92 0.68 -11.31
C ARG A 81 -5.93 -0.45 -11.17
N TRP A 82 -6.28 -0.81 -9.94
CA TRP A 82 -7.30 -1.81 -9.67
C TRP A 82 -8.71 -1.23 -9.82
N MET A 83 -8.95 -0.01 -9.34
CA MET A 83 -10.22 0.68 -9.53
C MET A 83 -10.51 0.94 -11.02
N ASP A 84 -9.50 1.35 -11.80
CA ASP A 84 -9.61 1.50 -13.26
C ASP A 84 -10.05 0.18 -13.93
N VAL A 85 -9.44 -0.95 -13.53
CA VAL A 85 -9.82 -2.29 -14.00
C VAL A 85 -11.24 -2.65 -13.54
N VAL A 86 -11.62 -2.27 -12.33
CA VAL A 86 -12.98 -2.52 -11.81
C VAL A 86 -14.06 -1.75 -12.57
N GLN A 87 -13.78 -0.51 -12.97
CA GLN A 87 -14.70 0.31 -13.77
C GLN A 87 -14.69 -0.02 -15.28
N SER A 88 -13.59 -0.54 -15.82
CA SER A 88 -13.48 -0.87 -17.26
C SER A 88 -13.82 -2.32 -17.61
N ALA A 89 -13.83 -3.24 -16.64
CA ALA A 89 -14.18 -4.63 -16.89
C ALA A 89 -15.65 -4.78 -17.33
N THR A 90 -15.84 -5.34 -18.53
CA THR A 90 -17.14 -5.73 -19.07
C THR A 90 -17.09 -7.18 -19.55
N CYS A 91 -18.21 -7.87 -19.50
CA CYS A 91 -18.36 -9.25 -19.93
C CYS A 91 -19.61 -9.35 -20.82
N ALA A 92 -19.40 -9.55 -22.13
CA ALA A 92 -20.50 -9.70 -23.08
C ALA A 92 -21.15 -11.11 -23.03
N GLU A 93 -20.46 -12.09 -22.46
CA GLU A 93 -20.84 -13.51 -22.51
C GLU A 93 -21.92 -13.86 -21.47
N ASP A 94 -21.75 -13.43 -20.21
CA ASP A 94 -22.66 -13.74 -19.11
C ASP A 94 -23.42 -12.49 -18.64
N ARG A 95 -24.66 -12.29 -19.09
CA ARG A 95 -25.49 -11.13 -18.67
C ARG A 95 -25.61 -11.00 -17.15
N LYS A 96 -25.74 -12.11 -16.43
CA LYS A 96 -25.78 -12.12 -14.94
C LYS A 96 -24.47 -11.65 -14.32
N VAL A 97 -23.33 -11.92 -14.95
CA VAL A 97 -22.02 -11.44 -14.48
C VAL A 97 -21.88 -9.96 -14.80
N GLN A 98 -22.30 -9.50 -15.99
CA GLN A 98 -22.34 -8.08 -16.34
C GLN A 98 -23.21 -7.23 -15.38
N ASP A 99 -24.37 -7.75 -14.97
CA ASP A 99 -25.23 -7.11 -13.95
C ASP A 99 -24.49 -6.94 -12.61
N VAL A 100 -23.59 -7.88 -12.25
CA VAL A 100 -22.76 -7.82 -11.04
C VAL A 100 -21.60 -6.84 -11.22
N LEU A 101 -20.87 -6.88 -12.35
CA LEU A 101 -19.76 -5.97 -12.65
C LEU A 101 -20.23 -4.51 -12.62
N THR A 102 -21.38 -4.22 -13.25
CA THR A 102 -21.98 -2.87 -13.29
C THR A 102 -22.35 -2.35 -11.89
N ARG A 103 -22.85 -3.23 -11.00
CA ARG A 103 -23.14 -2.87 -9.60
C ARG A 103 -21.87 -2.63 -8.78
N ILE A 104 -20.81 -3.41 -9.02
CA ILE A 104 -19.51 -3.24 -8.35
C ILE A 104 -18.84 -1.93 -8.80
N ALA A 105 -18.94 -1.56 -10.07
CA ALA A 105 -18.38 -0.32 -10.62
C ALA A 105 -18.96 0.97 -10.01
N GLY A 106 -20.09 0.90 -9.30
CA GLY A 106 -20.66 2.01 -8.53
C GLY A 106 -19.99 2.28 -7.17
N TYR A 107 -19.01 1.46 -6.76
CA TYR A 107 -18.30 1.62 -5.47
C TYR A 107 -16.89 2.19 -5.66
N ASP A 108 -16.59 3.24 -4.90
CA ASP A 108 -15.30 3.97 -4.92
C ASP A 108 -14.12 3.21 -4.29
N ASN A 109 -14.36 2.09 -3.59
CA ASN A 109 -13.29 1.32 -2.95
C ASN A 109 -13.58 -0.18 -2.91
N VAL A 110 -13.16 -0.89 -3.97
CA VAL A 110 -13.33 -2.34 -4.10
C VAL A 110 -12.05 -3.09 -3.64
N PRO A 111 -12.15 -4.08 -2.72
CA PRO A 111 -10.96 -4.73 -2.17
C PRO A 111 -10.16 -5.61 -3.15
N ARG A 112 -8.84 -5.37 -3.22
CA ARG A 112 -7.86 -6.11 -4.04
C ARG A 112 -7.51 -7.55 -3.63
N LYS A 113 -8.24 -8.17 -2.69
CA LYS A 113 -7.91 -9.53 -2.19
C LYS A 113 -9.17 -10.39 -2.23
N LYS A 114 -9.12 -11.56 -2.89
CA LYS A 114 -10.28 -12.46 -3.07
C LYS A 114 -11.16 -12.59 -1.82
N ASN A 115 -10.59 -12.98 -0.67
CA ASN A 115 -11.38 -13.15 0.57
C ASN A 115 -12.02 -11.85 1.09
N LYS A 116 -11.41 -10.69 0.84
CA LYS A 116 -12.00 -9.38 1.21
C LYS A 116 -13.02 -8.92 0.18
N PHE A 117 -12.81 -9.24 -1.10
CA PHE A 117 -13.77 -9.00 -2.18
C PHE A 117 -15.03 -9.85 -2.00
N VAL A 118 -14.92 -11.15 -1.71
CA VAL A 118 -16.07 -12.04 -1.44
C VAL A 118 -16.87 -11.48 -0.26
N ASN A 119 -16.22 -11.13 0.86
CA ASN A 119 -16.92 -10.53 2.00
C ASN A 119 -17.59 -9.18 1.65
N PHE A 120 -16.94 -8.34 0.84
CA PHE A 120 -17.52 -7.09 0.33
C PHE A 120 -18.74 -7.36 -0.55
N VAL A 121 -18.68 -8.28 -1.50
CA VAL A 121 -19.80 -8.61 -2.39
C VAL A 121 -20.96 -9.26 -1.62
N THR A 122 -20.68 -10.15 -0.67
CA THR A 122 -21.73 -10.77 0.16
C THR A 122 -22.38 -9.77 1.14
N ASN A 123 -21.63 -8.78 1.66
CA ASN A 123 -22.17 -7.78 2.58
C ASN A 123 -22.84 -6.60 1.86
N SER A 124 -22.14 -5.98 0.91
CA SER A 124 -22.56 -4.74 0.24
C SER A 124 -23.55 -4.97 -0.91
N LEU A 125 -23.47 -6.10 -1.61
CA LEU A 125 -24.37 -6.44 -2.73
C LEU A 125 -25.39 -7.54 -2.40
N ALA A 126 -25.33 -8.11 -1.20
CA ALA A 126 -26.14 -9.25 -0.75
C ALA A 126 -26.07 -10.49 -1.66
N LEU A 127 -25.04 -10.58 -2.50
CA LEU A 127 -24.86 -11.68 -3.46
C LEU A 127 -24.28 -12.91 -2.74
N ARG A 128 -25.09 -13.97 -2.67
CA ARG A 128 -24.75 -15.27 -2.04
C ARG A 128 -24.30 -16.33 -3.04
N ASP A 129 -24.48 -16.09 -4.34
CA ASP A 129 -24.06 -17.01 -5.40
C ASP A 129 -22.54 -16.95 -5.56
N THR A 130 -21.85 -17.88 -4.90
CA THR A 130 -20.39 -17.98 -4.90
C THR A 130 -19.83 -18.13 -6.31
N THR A 131 -20.55 -18.80 -7.22
CA THR A 131 -20.06 -19.07 -8.59
C THR A 131 -19.98 -17.79 -9.42
N LEU A 132 -20.98 -16.90 -9.30
CA LEU A 132 -20.98 -15.60 -9.97
C LEU A 132 -19.92 -14.65 -9.39
N VAL A 133 -19.71 -14.68 -8.07
CA VAL A 133 -18.67 -13.88 -7.40
C VAL A 133 -17.28 -14.34 -7.82
N GLU A 134 -17.05 -15.65 -7.97
CA GLU A 134 -15.76 -16.17 -8.46
C GLU A 134 -15.54 -15.85 -9.95
N LYS A 135 -16.55 -15.97 -10.82
CA LYS A 135 -16.47 -15.52 -12.22
C LYS A 135 -16.08 -14.03 -12.30
N ALA A 136 -16.80 -13.16 -11.60
CA ALA A 136 -16.49 -11.72 -11.55
C ALA A 136 -15.07 -11.45 -11.04
N TRP A 137 -14.64 -12.15 -9.98
CA TRP A 137 -13.26 -12.07 -9.49
C TRP A 137 -12.22 -12.48 -10.54
N THR A 138 -12.45 -13.58 -11.27
CA THR A 138 -11.50 -14.02 -12.32
C THR A 138 -11.36 -13.01 -13.44
N ILE A 139 -12.45 -12.32 -13.84
CA ILE A 139 -12.43 -11.26 -14.86
C ILE A 139 -11.59 -10.06 -14.38
N TYR A 140 -11.77 -9.62 -13.13
CA TYR A 140 -10.93 -8.56 -12.57
C TYR A 140 -9.45 -8.99 -12.44
N GLU A 141 -9.18 -10.24 -12.08
CA GLU A 141 -7.82 -10.75 -11.94
C GLU A 141 -7.09 -10.91 -13.30
N THR A 142 -7.79 -11.33 -14.36
CA THR A 142 -7.22 -11.40 -15.71
C THR A 142 -7.00 -10.00 -16.29
N ALA A 143 -8.00 -9.10 -16.18
CA ALA A 143 -7.87 -7.72 -16.64
C ALA A 143 -6.77 -6.94 -15.88
N PHE A 144 -6.60 -7.18 -14.57
CA PHE A 144 -5.52 -6.57 -13.78
C PHE A 144 -4.13 -7.11 -14.14
N LYS A 145 -4.02 -8.38 -14.56
CA LYS A 145 -2.76 -8.94 -15.10
C LYS A 145 -2.46 -8.38 -16.49
N ALA A 146 -3.47 -8.27 -17.36
CA ALA A 146 -3.33 -7.68 -18.69
C ALA A 146 -3.01 -6.17 -18.66
N SER A 147 -3.46 -5.44 -17.62
CA SER A 147 -3.10 -4.03 -17.43
C SER A 147 -1.68 -3.81 -16.89
N ALA A 148 -0.88 -4.87 -16.70
CA ALA A 148 0.54 -4.77 -16.41
C ALA A 148 1.36 -4.72 -17.72
N PRO A 149 2.37 -3.84 -17.84
CA PRO A 149 3.17 -3.75 -19.06
C PRO A 149 3.90 -5.07 -19.31
N GLU A 150 3.76 -5.61 -20.52
CA GLU A 150 4.15 -6.97 -20.85
C GLU A 150 5.67 -7.19 -20.88
N SER A 151 6.11 -8.26 -20.23
CA SER A 151 7.31 -9.01 -20.61
C SER A 151 6.86 -10.44 -20.90
N ASN A 152 6.84 -10.82 -22.17
CA ASN A 152 6.15 -12.03 -22.63
C ASN A 152 7.11 -13.23 -22.72
N GLU A 153 7.01 -14.18 -21.78
CA GLU A 153 6.76 -15.59 -22.11
C GLU A 153 6.34 -16.41 -20.86
N THR A 154 5.84 -17.62 -21.09
CA THR A 154 5.15 -18.48 -20.12
C THR A 154 6.01 -18.96 -18.95
N VAL A 155 5.43 -19.01 -17.74
CA VAL A 155 5.23 -20.21 -16.89
C VAL A 155 4.80 -19.79 -15.46
N SER A 156 4.13 -20.69 -14.74
CA SER A 156 3.62 -20.56 -13.37
C SER A 156 4.55 -19.91 -12.33
N THR A 157 4.03 -18.89 -11.63
CA THR A 157 4.21 -18.56 -10.18
C THR A 157 5.62 -18.54 -9.54
N PRO A 158 5.88 -17.64 -8.56
CA PRO A 158 5.84 -16.18 -8.63
C PRO A 158 7.04 -15.55 -7.87
N VAL A 159 7.94 -14.79 -8.51
CA VAL A 159 9.00 -14.09 -7.76
C VAL A 159 9.27 -12.64 -8.20
N ASP A 160 9.30 -11.82 -7.16
CA ASP A 160 9.62 -10.41 -7.02
C ASP A 160 11.03 -10.03 -7.57
N ASN A 161 11.08 -8.90 -8.31
CA ASN A 161 11.91 -7.71 -8.04
C ASN A 161 13.02 -7.24 -9.04
N SER A 162 12.86 -5.98 -9.44
CA SER A 162 13.81 -4.92 -9.86
C SER A 162 15.27 -5.22 -10.25
N LYS A 163 15.67 -4.63 -11.39
CA LYS A 163 16.98 -3.95 -11.62
C LYS A 163 16.89 -3.07 -12.89
N LYS A 164 17.72 -2.03 -13.16
CA LYS A 164 18.54 -1.02 -12.42
C LYS A 164 19.39 -0.29 -13.51
N ARG A 165 20.18 0.74 -13.11
CA ARG A 165 21.50 1.13 -13.73
C ARG A 165 21.34 2.21 -14.84
N PRO A 166 22.35 3.02 -15.23
CA PRO A 166 23.81 2.84 -15.09
C PRO A 166 24.60 3.90 -14.29
N ALA A 167 25.88 3.64 -13.96
CA ALA A 167 26.80 2.59 -14.44
C ALA A 167 27.27 1.61 -13.31
N GLU A 168 28.51 1.20 -13.05
CA GLU A 168 29.84 1.45 -13.66
C GLU A 168 30.63 0.11 -13.79
N THR A 169 31.98 0.10 -13.80
CA THR A 169 32.81 -0.86 -14.57
C THR A 169 34.10 -1.37 -13.85
N LYS A 170 34.49 -2.62 -14.17
CA LYS A 170 35.79 -3.36 -13.98
C LYS A 170 36.29 -3.68 -12.55
N THR A 171 36.92 -4.84 -12.27
CA THR A 171 37.65 -5.80 -13.14
C THR A 171 37.44 -7.28 -12.70
N GLU A 172 37.07 -8.16 -13.65
CA GLU A 172 37.58 -9.52 -14.01
C GLU A 172 38.26 -10.46 -12.96
N ILE A 173 38.23 -11.82 -13.00
CA ILE A 173 37.62 -12.82 -13.92
C ILE A 173 37.36 -14.19 -13.21
N VAL A 174 36.18 -14.77 -13.49
CA VAL A 174 35.75 -16.19 -13.58
C VAL A 174 36.45 -17.31 -12.78
N THR A 175 35.68 -18.00 -11.92
CA THR A 175 35.40 -19.46 -11.97
C THR A 175 34.25 -19.85 -10.98
N LYS A 176 33.78 -21.12 -10.88
CA LYS A 176 32.86 -21.80 -11.83
C LYS A 176 32.08 -22.97 -11.16
N LYS A 177 30.73 -22.91 -11.08
CA LYS A 177 29.76 -23.88 -10.45
C LYS A 177 29.72 -23.83 -8.90
N THR A 178 28.59 -24.00 -8.21
CA THR A 178 27.19 -24.38 -8.58
C THR A 178 26.18 -23.44 -7.93
N LYS A 179 25.04 -23.15 -8.57
CA LYS A 179 23.92 -22.40 -7.96
C LYS A 179 22.92 -23.36 -7.30
N THR A 180 22.58 -23.11 -6.05
CA THR A 180 21.33 -23.56 -5.41
C THR A 180 20.56 -22.30 -5.00
N GLU A 181 19.25 -22.25 -5.27
CA GLU A 181 18.48 -21.02 -5.08
C GLU A 181 18.01 -20.85 -3.62
N ASP A 182 18.78 -20.11 -2.83
CA ASP A 182 18.41 -19.69 -1.47
C ASP A 182 17.11 -18.84 -1.51
N LYS A 183 16.02 -19.40 -0.97
CA LYS A 183 14.77 -18.65 -0.74
C LYS A 183 15.01 -17.55 0.31
N PRO A 184 14.44 -16.34 0.16
CA PRO A 184 14.69 -15.25 1.10
C PRO A 184 14.18 -15.57 2.51
N ILE A 185 15.11 -15.68 3.47
CA ILE A 185 14.84 -16.06 4.86
C ILE A 185 13.99 -14.97 5.53
N LYS A 186 12.83 -15.36 6.08
CA LYS A 186 11.87 -14.46 6.73
C LYS A 186 12.24 -14.26 8.21
N TRP A 187 13.43 -13.69 8.45
CA TRP A 187 14.05 -13.48 9.77
C TRP A 187 13.07 -12.98 10.84
N SER A 188 12.30 -11.92 10.56
CA SER A 188 11.34 -11.33 11.50
C SER A 188 10.19 -12.25 11.93
N LYS A 189 9.90 -13.33 11.19
CA LYS A 189 8.95 -14.38 11.62
C LYS A 189 9.62 -15.39 12.55
N LEU A 190 10.84 -15.83 12.23
CA LEU A 190 11.61 -16.80 13.01
C LEU A 190 11.92 -16.26 14.42
N ILE A 191 12.39 -15.01 14.49
CA ILE A 191 12.65 -14.31 15.76
C ILE A 191 11.36 -14.20 16.59
N LYS A 192 10.22 -13.87 15.96
CA LYS A 192 8.92 -13.81 16.64
C LYS A 192 8.41 -15.16 17.13
N SER A 193 8.66 -16.26 16.41
CA SER A 193 8.30 -17.59 16.92
C SER A 193 9.14 -17.98 18.13
N ALA A 194 10.46 -17.78 18.08
CA ALA A 194 11.37 -18.08 19.19
C ALA A 194 10.99 -17.30 20.47
N LEU A 195 10.87 -15.96 20.37
CA LEU A 195 10.47 -15.10 21.49
C LEU A 195 9.06 -15.42 22.03
N LYS A 196 8.14 -15.90 21.18
CA LYS A 196 6.79 -16.28 21.63
C LYS A 196 6.75 -17.63 22.34
N SER A 197 7.66 -18.56 22.02
CA SER A 197 7.83 -19.81 22.77
C SER A 197 8.57 -19.62 24.09
N SER A 198 9.48 -18.64 24.21
CA SER A 198 10.32 -18.45 25.41
C SER A 198 9.78 -17.48 26.45
N GLY A 199 8.70 -16.73 26.17
CA GLY A 199 8.09 -15.80 27.14
C GLY A 199 8.48 -14.32 26.97
N LYS A 200 8.56 -13.85 25.72
CA LYS A 200 8.86 -12.45 25.29
C LYS A 200 10.30 -11.96 25.47
N GLU A 201 11.05 -12.46 26.45
CA GLU A 201 12.45 -12.09 26.69
C GLU A 201 13.34 -13.34 26.64
N MET A 202 14.56 -13.20 26.11
CA MET A 202 15.57 -14.25 26.09
C MET A 202 16.96 -13.67 25.76
N ASP A 203 18.02 -14.34 26.20
CA ASP A 203 19.39 -13.96 25.87
C ASP A 203 19.68 -14.10 24.37
N MET A 204 20.48 -13.16 23.84
CA MET A 204 20.81 -13.10 22.41
C MET A 204 21.50 -14.36 21.88
N ASP A 205 22.24 -15.09 22.71
CA ASP A 205 22.89 -16.36 22.33
C ASP A 205 21.88 -17.51 22.27
N SER A 206 20.98 -17.62 23.24
CA SER A 206 19.87 -18.58 23.19
C SER A 206 18.94 -18.34 21.99
N LEU A 207 18.69 -17.07 21.63
CA LEU A 207 17.93 -16.70 20.43
C LEU A 207 18.65 -17.13 19.15
N ARG A 208 19.98 -16.97 19.07
CA ARG A 208 20.78 -17.42 17.92
C ARG A 208 20.62 -18.93 17.72
N ASP A 209 20.81 -19.71 18.79
CA ASP A 209 20.78 -21.17 18.70
C ASP A 209 19.38 -21.71 18.34
N GLN A 210 18.30 -21.14 18.89
CA GLN A 210 16.94 -21.53 18.51
C GLN A 210 16.60 -21.18 17.06
N VAL A 211 16.98 -19.99 16.58
CA VAL A 211 16.70 -19.57 15.20
C VAL A 211 17.54 -20.39 14.20
N LEU A 212 18.80 -20.71 14.52
CA LEU A 212 19.65 -21.55 13.68
C LEU A 212 19.09 -22.98 13.58
N LYS A 213 18.67 -23.59 14.69
CA LYS A 213 17.97 -24.89 14.68
C LYS A 213 16.73 -24.85 13.78
N GLN A 214 15.89 -23.83 13.90
CA GLN A 214 14.70 -23.69 13.04
C GLN A 214 15.01 -23.45 11.55
N ILE A 215 16.19 -22.94 11.20
CA ILE A 215 16.64 -22.79 9.80
C ILE A 215 17.16 -24.13 9.27
N GLN A 216 17.89 -24.88 10.09
CA GLN A 216 18.42 -26.20 9.75
C GLN A 216 17.31 -27.25 9.61
N GLU A 217 16.37 -27.33 10.57
CA GLU A 217 15.21 -28.25 10.55
C GLU A 217 14.29 -28.08 9.34
N LYS A 218 14.25 -26.88 8.74
CA LYS A 218 13.34 -26.51 7.66
C LYS A 218 14.06 -26.33 6.31
N GLU A 219 15.36 -26.64 6.27
CA GLU A 219 16.25 -26.48 5.10
C GLU A 219 16.11 -25.11 4.41
N LEU A 220 16.01 -24.03 5.21
CA LEU A 220 15.72 -22.70 4.68
C LEU A 220 16.90 -22.04 3.94
N SER A 221 18.14 -22.53 4.13
CA SER A 221 19.32 -21.99 3.46
C SER A 221 20.53 -22.94 3.51
N THR A 222 21.40 -22.87 2.50
CA THR A 222 22.69 -23.58 2.45
C THR A 222 23.88 -22.71 2.90
N LYS A 223 23.64 -21.50 3.41
CA LYS A 223 24.69 -20.57 3.85
C LYS A 223 25.44 -21.04 5.09
N SER A 224 26.67 -20.54 5.26
CA SER A 224 27.48 -20.84 6.43
C SER A 224 26.83 -20.31 7.72
N GLU A 225 27.04 -21.03 8.83
CA GLU A 225 26.53 -20.64 10.15
C GLU A 225 26.99 -19.22 10.56
N LYS A 226 28.20 -18.82 10.13
CA LYS A 226 28.76 -17.47 10.37
C LYS A 226 27.97 -16.40 9.63
N ASP A 227 27.57 -16.65 8.39
CA ASP A 227 26.76 -15.71 7.60
C ASP A 227 25.34 -15.59 8.17
N LEU A 228 24.74 -16.71 8.57
CA LEU A 228 23.43 -16.72 9.24
C LEU A 228 23.45 -15.96 10.57
N LYS A 229 24.50 -16.10 11.39
CA LYS A 229 24.68 -15.30 12.63
C LYS A 229 24.82 -13.80 12.34
N ARG A 230 25.49 -13.41 11.24
CA ARG A 230 25.60 -12.01 10.80
C ARG A 230 24.28 -11.46 10.29
N GLU A 231 23.57 -12.19 9.43
CA GLU A 231 22.24 -11.81 8.92
C GLU A 231 21.21 -11.69 10.06
N LEU A 232 21.21 -12.61 11.03
CA LEU A 232 20.35 -12.52 12.21
C LEU A 232 20.65 -11.26 13.05
N LYS A 233 21.93 -10.97 13.33
CA LYS A 233 22.31 -9.78 14.10
C LYS A 233 21.93 -8.48 13.37
N ALA A 234 22.07 -8.45 12.04
CA ALA A 234 21.60 -7.33 11.23
C ALA A 234 20.07 -7.20 11.28
N ALA A 235 19.33 -8.29 11.05
CA ALA A 235 17.86 -8.28 11.04
C ALA A 235 17.23 -7.92 12.39
N VAL A 236 17.87 -8.26 13.52
CA VAL A 236 17.45 -7.80 14.86
C VAL A 236 17.69 -6.31 15.02
N LYS A 237 18.86 -5.79 14.58
CA LYS A 237 19.23 -4.36 14.72
C LYS A 237 18.46 -3.44 13.76
N GLU A 238 18.11 -3.90 12.58
CA GLU A 238 17.40 -3.12 11.54
C GLU A 238 15.88 -3.07 11.79
N SER A 239 15.32 -3.94 12.63
CA SER A 239 13.88 -3.98 12.85
C SER A 239 13.44 -3.28 14.13
N ASP A 240 12.59 -2.24 13.99
CA ASP A 240 11.96 -1.49 15.10
C ASP A 240 11.01 -2.32 15.99
N LYS A 241 11.02 -3.65 15.85
CA LYS A 241 10.07 -4.60 16.47
C LYS A 241 10.72 -5.43 17.58
N PHE A 242 12.03 -5.35 17.75
CA PHE A 242 12.77 -6.00 18.82
C PHE A 242 13.73 -4.99 19.45
N ALA A 243 13.75 -4.91 20.77
CA ALA A 243 14.77 -4.16 21.51
C ALA A 243 15.83 -5.15 22.01
N VAL A 244 17.11 -4.80 21.86
CA VAL A 244 18.21 -5.55 22.50
C VAL A 244 18.56 -4.81 23.79
N VAL A 245 18.25 -5.42 24.93
CA VAL A 245 18.61 -4.90 26.25
C VAL A 245 19.89 -5.60 26.70
N GLU A 246 21.02 -4.88 26.66
CA GLU A 246 22.30 -5.40 27.14
C GLU A 246 22.38 -5.24 28.67
N VAL A 247 22.23 -6.35 29.41
CA VAL A 247 22.26 -6.36 30.88
C VAL A 247 23.70 -6.50 31.36
N VAL A 248 24.32 -5.38 31.76
CA VAL A 248 25.63 -5.36 32.41
C VAL A 248 25.46 -5.75 33.88
N ARG A 249 26.16 -6.80 34.34
CA ARG A 249 26.23 -7.21 35.76
C ARG A 249 27.69 -7.14 36.23
N LEU A 250 27.90 -6.78 37.50
CA LEU A 250 29.20 -6.96 38.15
C LEU A 250 29.53 -8.47 38.25
N LYS A 251 30.82 -8.78 38.27
CA LYS A 251 31.35 -10.08 38.71
C LYS A 251 31.42 -10.15 40.23
#